data_AF-A0A936ULF8-F1
#
_entry.id   AF-A0A936ULF8-F1
#
_cell.length_a   1.000
_cell.length_b   1.000
_cell.length_c   1.000
_cell.angle_alpha   90.00
_cell.angle_beta   90.00
_cell.angle_gamma   90.00
#
_symmetry.space_group_name_H-M   'P 1'
#
loop_
_entity.id
_entity.type
_entity.pdbx_description
1 polymer ?
#
loop_
_entity_poly.entity_id
_entity_poly.type
_entity_poly.pdbx_seq_one_letter_code
_entity_poly.pdbx_strand_id
1 'polypeptide(L)'
;MRHPLLILLLLSSLFALGQNPKDRRLVQFSGVVVTGDSLDPVPFTSILTRGSYRGTISDVYGYYSFVAQAGDTLEFAAVGFKRGNYVIPDTLSDSKYSMIHVLYPDTMLLRPVDVYPWPSREQFRDAFLALNLSDNEYQRVLKHLNSAEAIQRMENLPPDPGLAAHYQTALDNTRIYNQGMAPTINLFNPIAWAQFVQAWKAGSLKKQ
;
A
#
# COMPACT_ATOMS: atom_id res chain seq x y z
N MET A 1 18.82 22.31 52.74
CA MET A 1 17.70 21.63 52.05
C MET A 1 17.81 21.81 50.53
N ARG A 2 18.84 21.28 49.84
CA ARG A 2 19.17 21.66 48.45
C ARG A 2 19.21 20.52 47.41
N HIS A 3 18.84 19.29 47.77
CA HIS A 3 18.92 18.15 46.83
C HIS A 3 17.60 17.41 46.48
N PRO A 4 16.39 17.99 46.60
CA PRO A 4 15.16 17.25 46.30
C PRO A 4 15.07 16.83 44.82
N LEU A 5 15.64 17.64 43.92
CA LEU A 5 15.67 17.40 42.48
C LEU A 5 16.61 16.25 42.10
N LEU A 6 17.69 16.08 42.86
CA LEU A 6 18.69 15.02 42.64
C LEU A 6 18.16 13.66 43.13
N ILE A 7 17.38 13.67 44.23
CA ILE A 7 16.66 12.50 44.73
C ILE A 7 15.55 12.08 43.75
N LEU A 8 14.79 13.04 43.19
CA LEU A 8 13.76 12.75 42.19
C LEU A 8 14.34 12.11 40.92
N LEU A 9 15.49 12.61 40.45
CA LEU A 9 16.18 12.09 39.28
C LEU A 9 16.75 10.67 39.53
N LEU A 10 17.24 10.41 40.75
CA LEU A 10 17.68 9.07 41.16
C LEU A 10 16.50 8.09 41.31
N LEU A 11 15.31 8.57 41.69
CA LEU A 11 14.12 7.75 41.78
C LEU A 11 13.57 7.39 40.39
N SER A 12 13.68 8.30 39.41
CA SER A 12 13.26 8.02 38.03
C SER A 12 14.09 6.95 37.31
N SER A 13 15.38 6.81 37.64
CA SER A 13 16.23 5.79 37.02
C SER A 13 15.92 4.37 37.50
N LEU A 14 15.37 4.22 38.72
CA LEU A 14 14.89 2.93 39.23
C LEU A 14 13.66 2.42 38.47
N PHE A 15 12.80 3.31 37.96
CA PHE A 15 11.65 2.93 37.13
C PHE A 15 12.04 2.54 35.69
N ALA A 16 13.21 2.97 35.21
CA ALA A 16 13.68 2.63 33.87
C ALA A 16 14.20 1.18 33.75
N LEU A 17 14.65 0.57 34.85
CA LEU A 17 15.19 -0.80 34.89
C LEU A 17 14.12 -1.91 34.84
N GLY A 18 12.83 -1.55 34.88
CA GLY A 18 11.70 -2.50 34.83
C GLY A 18 11.18 -2.85 33.43
N GLN A 19 11.72 -2.23 32.36
CA GLN A 19 11.33 -2.54 30.99
C GLN A 19 12.05 -3.79 30.52
N ASN A 20 11.67 -4.95 31.05
CA ASN A 20 12.07 -6.22 30.43
C ASN A 20 11.36 -6.30 29.08
N PRO A 21 12.08 -6.27 27.93
CA PRO A 21 11.44 -6.61 26.68
C PRO A 21 10.89 -8.03 26.87
N LYS A 22 9.57 -8.20 26.75
CA LYS A 22 8.98 -9.54 26.69
C LYS A 22 9.69 -10.23 25.55
N ASP A 23 10.61 -11.13 25.86
CA ASP A 23 11.35 -11.87 24.86
C ASP A 23 10.36 -12.82 24.19
N ARG A 24 9.80 -12.38 23.06
CA ARG A 24 8.73 -13.09 22.35
C ARG A 24 9.37 -14.28 21.68
N ARG A 25 9.31 -15.41 22.38
CA ARG A 25 9.92 -16.67 21.96
C ARG A 25 9.41 -17.08 20.58
N LEU A 26 10.33 -17.50 19.73
CA LEU A 26 10.01 -18.07 18.43
C LEU A 26 9.65 -19.54 18.60
N VAL A 27 8.56 -19.95 17.94
CA VAL A 27 8.07 -21.33 17.94
C VAL A 27 7.86 -21.75 16.49
N GLN A 28 8.34 -22.94 16.15
CA GLN A 28 8.06 -23.58 14.87
C GLN A 28 6.67 -24.21 14.93
N PHE A 29 5.74 -23.65 14.18
CA PHE A 29 4.40 -24.20 13.99
C PHE A 29 4.40 -25.13 12.79
N SER A 30 3.81 -26.29 12.97
CA SER A 30 3.50 -27.25 11.92
C SER A 30 2.07 -27.73 12.07
N GLY A 31 1.48 -28.28 11.03
CA GLY A 31 0.10 -28.72 11.12
C GLY A 31 -0.51 -29.10 9.81
N VAL A 32 -1.78 -29.50 9.86
CA VAL A 32 -2.60 -29.77 8.68
C VAL A 32 -3.90 -28.99 8.81
N VAL A 33 -4.32 -28.34 7.72
CA VAL A 33 -5.62 -27.69 7.62
C VAL A 33 -6.62 -28.67 7.01
N VAL A 34 -7.76 -28.84 7.67
CA VAL A 34 -8.81 -29.78 7.25
C VAL A 34 -10.18 -29.12 7.25
N THR A 35 -11.14 -29.71 6.54
CA THR A 35 -12.54 -29.28 6.54
C THR A 35 -13.25 -29.74 7.83
N GLY A 36 -14.22 -28.96 8.32
CA GLY A 36 -14.97 -29.29 9.54
C GLY A 36 -16.05 -30.35 9.39
N ASP A 37 -16.46 -30.65 8.16
CA ASP A 37 -17.49 -31.63 7.83
C ASP A 37 -16.90 -33.03 7.56
N SER A 38 -15.93 -33.12 6.66
CA SER A 38 -15.34 -34.39 6.20
C SER A 38 -13.93 -34.66 6.72
N LEU A 39 -13.28 -33.69 7.37
CA LEU A 39 -11.85 -33.74 7.73
C LEU A 39 -10.93 -33.93 6.51
N ASP A 40 -11.41 -33.55 5.33
CA ASP A 40 -10.60 -33.58 4.12
C ASP A 40 -9.54 -32.47 4.17
N PRO A 41 -8.34 -32.69 3.62
CA PRO A 41 -7.30 -31.68 3.60
C PRO A 41 -7.72 -30.47 2.77
N VAL A 42 -7.45 -29.26 3.28
CA VAL A 42 -7.70 -28.00 2.56
C VAL A 42 -6.39 -27.50 1.95
N PRO A 43 -6.17 -27.70 0.64
CA PRO A 43 -4.92 -27.34 -0.01
C PRO A 43 -4.75 -25.83 -0.15
N PHE A 44 -3.49 -25.40 -0.27
CA PHE A 44 -3.12 -24.01 -0.57
C PHE A 44 -3.75 -22.96 0.37
N THR A 45 -4.00 -23.33 1.62
CA THR A 45 -4.49 -22.41 2.65
C THR A 45 -3.40 -21.38 2.95
N SER A 46 -3.76 -20.09 2.96
CA SER A 46 -2.88 -19.01 3.40
C SER A 46 -2.89 -18.92 4.93
N ILE A 47 -1.71 -19.01 5.54
CA ILE A 47 -1.52 -18.86 6.99
C ILE A 47 -0.69 -17.61 7.22
N LEU A 48 -1.30 -16.59 7.82
CA LEU A 48 -0.68 -15.27 8.02
C LEU A 48 -0.68 -14.90 9.50
N THR A 49 0.36 -14.21 9.93
CA THR A 49 0.38 -13.60 11.26
C THR A 49 -0.36 -12.26 11.19
N ARG A 50 -1.45 -12.10 11.95
CA ARG A 50 -2.28 -10.89 11.92
C ARG A 50 -1.45 -9.65 12.27
N GLY A 51 -1.55 -8.63 11.41
CA GLY A 51 -0.80 -7.37 11.56
C GLY A 51 0.67 -7.45 11.13
N SER A 52 1.10 -8.56 10.52
CA SER A 52 2.43 -8.73 9.95
C SER A 52 2.34 -9.23 8.52
N TYR A 53 3.42 -9.04 7.75
CA TYR A 53 3.58 -9.62 6.41
C TYR A 53 4.21 -11.03 6.46
N ARG A 54 4.26 -11.65 7.64
CA ARG A 54 4.83 -12.98 7.85
C ARG A 54 3.75 -14.04 7.74
N GLY A 55 4.02 -15.08 6.96
CA GLY A 55 3.13 -16.22 6.80
C GLY A 55 3.70 -17.27 5.87
N THR A 56 2.88 -18.27 5.56
CA THR A 56 3.19 -19.36 4.64
C THR A 56 1.93 -19.82 3.92
N ILE A 57 2.08 -20.75 2.99
CA ILE A 57 0.97 -21.41 2.30
C ILE A 57 1.09 -22.91 2.54
N SER A 58 -0.04 -23.60 2.74
CA SER A 58 -0.05 -25.05 2.88
C SER A 58 0.18 -25.77 1.55
N ASP A 59 0.63 -27.02 1.62
CA ASP A 59 0.77 -27.86 0.43
C ASP A 59 -0.59 -28.42 -0.08
N VAL A 60 -0.50 -29.35 -1.03
CA VAL A 60 -1.66 -30.05 -1.64
C VAL A 60 -2.42 -30.93 -0.64
N TYR A 61 -1.76 -31.33 0.46
CA TYR A 61 -2.36 -32.14 1.53
C TYR A 61 -2.77 -31.27 2.73
N GLY A 62 -2.77 -29.94 2.60
CA GLY A 62 -3.11 -29.02 3.67
C GLY A 62 -2.03 -28.90 4.75
N TYR A 63 -0.86 -29.53 4.59
CA TYR A 63 0.24 -29.44 5.52
C TYR A 63 0.94 -28.09 5.43
N TYR A 64 1.29 -27.50 6.58
CA TYR A 64 2.04 -26.26 6.67
C TYR A 64 3.14 -26.33 7.74
N SER A 65 4.19 -25.53 7.56
CA SER A 65 5.21 -25.29 8.57
C SER A 65 5.76 -23.87 8.44
N PHE A 66 5.81 -23.12 9.54
CA PHE A 66 6.40 -21.78 9.58
C PHE A 66 6.78 -21.39 11.02
N VAL A 67 7.52 -20.29 11.17
CA VAL A 67 7.96 -19.77 12.47
C VAL A 67 7.12 -18.56 12.86
N ALA A 68 6.49 -18.63 14.03
CA ALA A 68 5.68 -17.57 14.63
C ALA A 68 6.22 -17.19 16.02
N GLN A 69 5.80 -16.04 16.55
CA GLN A 69 6.12 -15.65 17.92
C GLN A 69 4.99 -16.04 18.87
N ALA A 70 5.35 -16.35 20.11
CA ALA A 70 4.37 -16.51 21.19
C ALA A 70 3.52 -15.23 21.36
N GLY A 71 2.21 -15.41 21.53
CA GLY A 71 1.23 -14.34 21.70
C GLY A 71 0.71 -13.74 20.39
N ASP A 72 1.21 -14.19 19.23
CA ASP A 72 0.69 -13.77 17.95
C ASP A 72 -0.63 -14.46 17.59
N THR A 73 -1.41 -13.84 16.71
CA THR A 73 -2.63 -14.43 16.16
C THR A 73 -2.38 -14.87 14.72
N LEU A 74 -2.65 -16.13 14.45
CA LEU A 74 -2.60 -16.73 13.13
C LEU A 74 -3.96 -16.64 12.47
N GLU A 75 -4.00 -16.19 11.22
CA GLU A 75 -5.18 -16.13 10.38
C GLU A 75 -5.03 -17.17 9.25
N PHE A 76 -6.02 -18.05 9.14
CA PHE A 76 -6.11 -19.10 8.13
C PHE A 76 -7.19 -18.72 7.13
N ALA A 77 -6.83 -18.63 5.85
CA ALA A 77 -7.73 -18.25 4.79
C ALA A 77 -7.58 -19.18 3.58
N ALA A 78 -8.70 -19.71 3.10
CA ALA A 78 -8.79 -20.49 1.88
C ALA A 78 -10.04 -20.05 1.08
N VAL A 79 -9.98 -20.17 -0.24
CA VAL A 79 -11.10 -19.81 -1.12
C VAL A 79 -12.29 -20.74 -0.84
N GLY A 80 -13.48 -20.16 -0.63
CA GLY A 80 -14.68 -20.93 -0.31
C GLY A 80 -14.80 -21.34 1.16
N PHE A 81 -13.91 -20.87 2.04
CA PHE A 81 -13.96 -21.13 3.48
C PHE A 81 -14.00 -19.82 4.29
N LYS A 82 -14.61 -19.90 5.48
CA LYS A 82 -14.59 -18.80 6.44
C LYS A 82 -13.19 -18.68 7.03
N ARG A 83 -12.72 -17.45 7.22
CA ARG A 83 -11.40 -17.21 7.83
C ARG A 83 -11.37 -17.72 9.27
N GLY A 84 -10.41 -18.58 9.57
CA GLY A 84 -10.14 -19.08 10.91
C GLY A 84 -9.07 -18.24 11.60
N ASN A 85 -9.16 -18.05 12.92
CA ASN A 85 -8.11 -17.40 13.70
C ASN A 85 -7.67 -18.31 14.84
N TYR A 86 -6.38 -18.30 15.15
CA TYR A 86 -5.81 -19.02 16.28
C TYR A 86 -4.81 -18.14 17.03
N VAL A 87 -5.01 -18.00 18.35
CA VAL A 87 -4.10 -17.22 19.20
C VAL A 87 -3.06 -18.18 19.80
N ILE A 88 -1.79 -17.88 19.58
CA ILE A 88 -0.69 -18.67 20.12
C ILE A 88 -0.57 -18.41 21.63
N PRO A 89 -0.68 -19.42 22.51
CA PRO A 89 -0.50 -19.24 23.94
C PRO A 89 0.94 -18.87 24.31
N ASP A 90 1.11 -17.93 25.25
CA ASP A 90 2.41 -17.53 25.80
C ASP A 90 3.06 -18.62 26.70
N THR A 91 2.26 -19.61 27.12
CA THR A 91 2.64 -20.67 28.07
C THR A 91 3.26 -21.91 27.41
N LEU A 92 3.42 -21.93 26.09
CA LEU A 92 4.08 -23.05 25.40
C LEU A 92 5.49 -23.23 25.97
N SER A 93 5.89 -24.43 26.38
CA SER A 93 7.26 -24.72 26.83
C SER A 93 8.19 -25.03 25.66
N ASP A 94 7.63 -25.68 24.63
CA ASP A 94 8.40 -26.30 23.56
C ASP A 94 8.63 -25.35 22.39
N SER A 95 9.74 -25.56 21.69
CA SER A 95 10.10 -24.79 20.49
C SER A 95 9.35 -25.24 19.23
N LYS A 96 8.66 -26.39 19.30
CA LYS A 96 7.88 -26.96 18.20
C LYS A 96 6.45 -27.19 18.65
N TYR A 97 5.51 -26.78 17.83
CA TYR A 97 4.09 -26.97 18.09
C TYR A 97 3.40 -27.53 16.84
N SER A 98 2.58 -28.57 17.03
CA SER A 98 1.83 -29.19 15.95
C SER A 98 0.33 -29.10 16.24
N MET A 99 -0.46 -28.64 15.28
CA MET A 99 -1.92 -28.60 15.42
C MET A 99 -2.65 -28.91 14.13
N ILE A 100 -3.87 -29.42 14.27
CA ILE A 100 -4.82 -29.53 13.17
C ILE A 100 -5.74 -28.31 13.24
N HIS A 101 -5.85 -27.57 12.14
CA HIS A 101 -6.74 -26.42 12.06
C HIS A 101 -7.95 -26.75 11.18
N VAL A 102 -9.15 -26.48 11.69
CA VAL A 102 -10.40 -26.83 11.01
C VAL A 102 -11.00 -25.57 10.38
N LEU A 103 -11.27 -25.61 9.09
CA LEU A 103 -11.99 -24.56 8.35
C LEU A 103 -13.39 -25.02 7.98
N TYR A 104 -14.33 -24.07 8.01
CA TYR A 104 -15.72 -24.32 7.62
C TYR A 104 -16.02 -23.65 6.28
N PRO A 105 -16.74 -24.32 5.36
CA PRO A 105 -17.15 -23.73 4.09
C PRO A 105 -17.92 -22.42 4.30
N ASP A 106 -17.60 -21.41 3.49
CA ASP A 106 -18.36 -20.17 3.43
C ASP A 106 -19.28 -20.20 2.22
N THR A 107 -20.53 -20.59 2.45
CA THR A 107 -21.57 -20.50 1.42
C THR A 107 -21.98 -19.04 1.27
N MET A 108 -21.30 -18.31 0.39
CA MET A 108 -21.79 -17.00 -0.05
C MET A 108 -22.90 -17.21 -1.08
N LEU A 109 -24.13 -16.82 -0.73
CA LEU A 109 -25.23 -16.74 -1.68
C LEU A 109 -24.95 -15.58 -2.64
N LEU A 110 -24.49 -15.91 -3.85
CA LEU A 110 -24.42 -14.93 -4.93
C LEU A 110 -25.85 -14.52 -5.30
N ARG A 111 -26.06 -13.22 -5.52
CA ARG A 111 -27.34 -12.77 -6.07
C ARG A 111 -27.50 -13.37 -7.47
N PRO A 112 -28.60 -14.06 -7.76
CA PRO A 112 -28.87 -14.55 -9.10
C PRO A 112 -28.94 -13.36 -10.06
N VAL A 113 -28.36 -13.52 -11.25
CA VAL A 113 -28.48 -12.57 -12.35
C VAL A 113 -29.39 -13.20 -13.38
N ASP A 114 -30.59 -12.63 -13.53
CA ASP A 114 -31.54 -13.09 -14.53
C ASP A 114 -31.05 -12.67 -15.92
N VAL A 115 -30.64 -13.65 -16.74
CA VAL A 115 -30.23 -13.41 -18.13
C VAL A 115 -31.45 -13.65 -19.02
N TYR A 116 -32.00 -12.56 -19.57
CA TYR A 116 -33.12 -12.63 -20.50
C TYR A 116 -32.62 -12.70 -21.95
N PRO A 117 -33.10 -13.66 -22.77
CA PRO A 117 -32.86 -13.63 -24.21
C PRO A 117 -33.67 -12.49 -24.85
N TRP A 118 -33.03 -11.73 -25.74
CA TRP A 118 -33.72 -10.67 -26.48
C TRP A 118 -34.65 -11.26 -27.55
N PRO A 119 -35.88 -10.74 -27.72
CA PRO A 119 -36.87 -11.34 -28.63
C PRO A 119 -36.52 -11.22 -30.12
N SER A 120 -35.84 -10.14 -30.53
CA SER A 120 -35.47 -9.93 -31.94
C SER A 120 -34.15 -9.18 -32.12
N ARG A 121 -33.50 -9.39 -33.28
CA ARG A 121 -32.24 -8.73 -33.66
C ARG A 121 -32.34 -7.21 -33.68
N GLU A 122 -33.48 -6.69 -34.14
CA GLU A 122 -33.74 -5.25 -34.25
C GLU A 122 -33.87 -4.61 -32.88
N GLN A 123 -34.62 -5.23 -31.96
CA GLN A 123 -34.75 -4.78 -30.58
C GLN A 123 -33.41 -4.82 -29.84
N PHE A 124 -32.59 -5.86 -30.08
CA PHE A 124 -31.23 -5.90 -29.56
C PHE A 124 -30.38 -4.74 -30.07
N ARG A 125 -30.41 -4.46 -31.39
CA ARG A 125 -29.64 -3.35 -31.97
C ARG A 125 -30.00 -2.03 -31.32
N ASP A 126 -31.29 -1.73 -31.22
CA ASP A 126 -31.75 -0.44 -30.73
C ASP A 126 -31.49 -0.30 -29.22
N ALA A 127 -31.68 -1.36 -28.44
CA ALA A 127 -31.33 -1.40 -27.01
C ALA A 127 -29.81 -1.29 -26.77
N PHE A 128 -28.99 -1.93 -27.60
CA PHE A 128 -27.53 -1.85 -27.54
C PHE A 128 -27.03 -0.44 -27.87
N LEU A 129 -27.63 0.22 -28.87
CA LEU A 129 -27.31 1.61 -29.20
C LEU A 129 -27.76 2.59 -28.12
N ALA A 130 -28.90 2.32 -27.47
CA ALA A 130 -29.43 3.13 -26.37
C ALA A 130 -28.80 2.78 -25.00
N LEU A 131 -27.92 1.78 -24.94
CA LEU A 131 -27.33 1.28 -23.71
C LEU A 131 -26.42 2.35 -23.10
N ASN A 132 -26.91 3.04 -22.07
CA ASN A 132 -26.10 3.92 -21.25
C ASN A 132 -25.58 3.13 -20.05
N LEU A 133 -24.43 2.47 -20.22
CA LEU A 133 -23.72 1.85 -19.09
C LEU A 133 -23.23 2.97 -18.17
N SER A 134 -23.55 2.90 -16.87
CA SER A 134 -22.84 3.71 -15.88
C SER A 134 -21.35 3.46 -16.06
N ASP A 135 -20.53 4.52 -16.21
CA ASP A 135 -19.09 4.40 -16.49
C ASP A 135 -18.45 3.27 -15.67
N ASN A 136 -18.09 2.17 -16.35
CA ASN A 136 -17.30 1.10 -15.75
C ASN A 136 -16.06 1.72 -15.09
N GLU A 137 -15.60 1.19 -13.95
CA GLU A 137 -14.42 1.72 -13.26
C GLU A 137 -13.23 1.90 -14.21
N TYR A 138 -13.10 0.99 -15.19
CA TYR A 138 -12.14 1.08 -16.28
C TYR A 138 -12.31 2.32 -17.19
N GLN A 139 -13.53 2.65 -17.60
CA GLN A 139 -13.84 3.84 -18.41
C GLN A 139 -13.61 5.13 -17.62
N ARG A 140 -13.93 5.15 -16.32
CA ARG A 140 -13.61 6.26 -15.41
C ARG A 140 -12.10 6.46 -15.27
N VAL A 141 -11.35 5.36 -15.12
CA VAL A 141 -9.88 5.38 -15.09
C VAL A 141 -9.33 5.94 -16.40
N LEU A 142 -9.83 5.51 -17.57
CA LEU A 142 -9.39 6.04 -18.87
C LEU A 142 -9.68 7.54 -19.03
N LYS A 143 -10.85 8.03 -18.58
CA LYS A 143 -11.15 9.47 -18.55
C LYS A 143 -10.15 10.22 -17.65
N HIS A 144 -9.80 9.66 -16.50
CA HIS A 144 -8.80 10.26 -15.60
C HIS A 144 -7.36 10.16 -16.12
N LEU A 145 -7.05 9.18 -16.97
CA LEU A 145 -5.74 8.99 -17.61
C LEU A 145 -5.56 9.84 -18.87
N ASN A 146 -6.62 10.50 -19.36
CA ASN A 146 -6.51 11.44 -20.46
C ASN A 146 -5.58 12.60 -20.05
N SER A 147 -4.39 12.65 -20.66
CA SER A 147 -3.35 13.62 -20.33
C SER A 147 -3.83 15.07 -20.54
N ALA A 148 -4.69 15.32 -21.52
CA ALA A 148 -5.25 16.64 -21.77
C ALA A 148 -6.15 17.11 -20.62
N GLU A 149 -7.03 16.25 -20.10
CA GLU A 149 -7.88 16.56 -18.95
C GLU A 149 -7.06 16.68 -17.66
N ALA A 150 -6.04 15.84 -17.48
CA ALA A 150 -5.15 15.91 -16.32
C ALA A 150 -4.37 17.23 -16.28
N ILE A 151 -3.86 17.70 -17.43
CA ILE A 151 -3.18 19.00 -17.54
C ILE A 151 -4.16 20.14 -17.23
N GLN A 152 -5.37 20.12 -17.80
CA GLN A 152 -6.40 21.13 -17.50
C GLN A 152 -6.81 21.16 -16.02
N ARG A 153 -6.92 19.99 -15.37
CA ARG A 153 -7.18 19.93 -13.92
C ARG A 153 -6.02 20.50 -13.12
N MET A 154 -4.79 20.19 -13.51
CA MET A 154 -3.58 20.70 -12.85
C MET A 154 -3.44 22.22 -13.00
N GLU A 155 -3.85 22.79 -14.14
CA GLU A 155 -3.88 24.23 -14.39
C GLU A 155 -4.95 24.95 -13.56
N ASN A 156 -6.09 24.28 -13.33
CA ASN A 156 -7.22 24.83 -12.56
C ASN A 156 -7.11 24.58 -11.04
N LEU A 157 -6.15 23.78 -10.58
CA LEU A 157 -5.92 23.56 -9.16
C LEU A 157 -5.20 24.78 -8.56
N PRO A 158 -5.66 25.31 -7.41
CA PRO A 158 -4.90 26.33 -6.71
C PRO A 158 -3.53 25.76 -6.32
N PRO A 159 -2.46 26.57 -6.36
CA PRO A 159 -1.14 26.12 -5.95
C PRO A 159 -1.20 25.58 -4.52
N ASP A 160 -0.97 24.28 -4.35
CA ASP A 160 -0.84 23.69 -3.03
C ASP A 160 0.39 24.32 -2.34
N PRO A 161 0.24 24.94 -1.15
CA PRO A 161 1.35 25.55 -0.44
C PRO A 161 2.54 24.61 -0.21
N GLY A 162 2.27 23.31 0.00
CA GLY A 162 3.30 22.29 0.17
C GLY A 162 4.10 22.06 -1.11
N LEU A 163 3.42 21.74 -2.21
CA LEU A 163 4.05 21.55 -3.52
C LEU A 163 4.76 22.81 -4.03
N ALA A 164 4.19 24.00 -3.83
CA ALA A 164 4.81 25.26 -4.21
C ALA A 164 6.13 25.50 -3.46
N ALA A 165 6.16 25.24 -2.15
CA ALA A 165 7.37 25.34 -1.35
C ALA A 165 8.43 24.32 -1.79
N HIS A 166 8.05 23.08 -2.08
CA HIS A 166 8.96 22.06 -2.60
C HIS A 166 9.51 22.42 -3.98
N TYR A 167 8.67 22.90 -4.89
CA TYR A 167 9.09 23.34 -6.21
C TYR A 167 10.08 24.51 -6.11
N GLN A 168 9.78 25.49 -5.26
CA GLN A 168 10.68 26.62 -5.01
C GLN A 168 12.01 26.15 -4.41
N THR A 169 11.98 25.24 -3.44
CA THR A 169 13.19 24.66 -2.84
C THR A 169 14.01 23.88 -3.86
N ALA A 170 13.35 23.17 -4.80
CA ALA A 170 14.03 22.47 -5.89
C ALA A 170 14.74 23.45 -6.83
N LEU A 171 14.07 24.54 -7.22
CA LEU A 171 14.68 25.62 -8.01
C LEU A 171 15.89 26.23 -7.27
N ASP A 172 15.75 26.52 -5.98
CA ASP A 172 16.82 27.09 -5.17
C ASP A 172 17.99 26.10 -5.02
N ASN A 173 17.73 24.81 -4.82
CA ASN A 173 18.74 23.77 -4.77
C ASN A 173 19.48 23.62 -6.11
N THR A 174 18.77 23.63 -7.24
CA THR A 174 19.43 23.62 -8.55
C THR A 174 20.27 24.88 -8.76
N ARG A 175 19.80 26.04 -8.29
CA ARG A 175 20.57 27.29 -8.35
C ARG A 175 21.83 27.19 -7.50
N ILE A 176 21.76 26.65 -6.28
CA ILE A 176 22.91 26.47 -5.38
C ILE A 176 23.91 25.49 -5.99
N TYR A 177 23.43 24.36 -6.52
CA TYR A 177 24.29 23.37 -7.17
C TYR A 177 25.01 23.96 -8.39
N ASN A 178 24.31 24.79 -9.17
CA ASN A 178 24.86 25.46 -10.33
C ASN A 178 25.71 26.71 -9.99
N GLN A 179 25.70 27.22 -8.75
CA GLN A 179 26.52 28.38 -8.33
C GLN A 179 28.03 28.07 -8.28
N GLY A 180 28.42 26.79 -8.26
CA GLY A 180 29.81 26.34 -8.34
C GLY A 180 30.23 25.76 -9.69
N MET A 181 29.30 25.61 -10.63
CA MET A 181 29.56 25.09 -11.98
C MET A 181 29.59 26.26 -12.99
N ALA A 182 30.37 26.16 -14.06
CA ALA A 182 30.31 27.16 -15.12
C ALA A 182 28.86 27.24 -15.66
N PRO A 183 28.29 28.45 -15.87
CA PRO A 183 26.93 28.58 -16.34
C PRO A 183 26.76 27.79 -17.64
N THR A 184 25.72 26.97 -17.73
CA THR A 184 25.40 26.20 -18.93
C THR A 184 25.19 27.18 -20.09
N ILE A 185 26.05 27.13 -21.10
CA ILE A 185 26.00 28.05 -22.23
C ILE A 185 24.87 27.63 -23.17
N ASN A 186 23.84 28.47 -23.29
CA ASN A 186 22.64 28.20 -24.08
C ASN A 186 22.80 28.57 -25.57
N LEU A 187 23.91 28.15 -26.21
CA LEU A 187 24.23 28.53 -27.61
C LEU A 187 23.17 28.05 -28.62
N PHE A 188 22.50 26.93 -28.34
CA PHE A 188 21.53 26.31 -29.25
C PHE A 188 20.06 26.61 -28.90
N ASN A 189 19.78 27.51 -27.94
CA ASN A 189 18.41 27.87 -27.59
C ASN A 189 17.88 29.01 -28.49
N PRO A 190 16.90 28.77 -29.38
CA PRO A 190 16.41 29.79 -30.31
C PRO A 190 15.66 30.94 -29.61
N ILE A 191 15.07 30.69 -28.44
CA ILE A 191 14.36 31.71 -27.66
C ILE A 191 15.36 32.68 -27.01
N ALA A 192 16.49 32.18 -26.52
CA ALA A 192 17.53 33.02 -25.94
C ALA A 192 18.14 33.98 -26.97
N TRP A 193 18.32 33.53 -28.23
CA TRP A 193 18.75 34.39 -29.33
C TRP A 193 17.72 35.46 -29.69
N ALA A 194 16.43 35.12 -29.68
CA ALA A 194 15.37 36.10 -29.93
C ALA A 194 15.38 37.21 -28.86
N GLN A 195 15.51 36.84 -27.58
CA GLN A 195 15.64 37.79 -26.47
C GLN A 195 16.91 38.64 -26.58
N PHE A 196 18.04 38.04 -26.95
CA PHE A 196 19.30 38.76 -27.16
C PHE A 196 19.20 39.80 -28.28
N VAL A 197 18.64 39.43 -29.44
CA VAL A 197 18.44 40.36 -30.57
C VAL A 197 17.50 41.49 -30.19
N GLN A 198 16.44 41.20 -29.43
CA GLN A 198 15.54 42.23 -28.91
C GLN A 198 16.26 43.18 -27.94
N ALA A 199 17.03 42.65 -26.99
CA ALA A 199 17.82 43.44 -26.04
C ALA A 199 18.88 44.31 -26.74
N TRP A 200 19.51 43.79 -27.79
CA TRP A 200 20.42 44.58 -28.63
C TRP A 200 19.67 45.74 -29.28
N LYS A 201 18.56 45.47 -29.97
CA LYS A 201 17.75 46.51 -30.62
C LYS A 201 17.24 47.56 -29.65
N ALA A 202 16.91 47.15 -28.42
CA ALA A 202 16.49 48.05 -27.35
C ALA A 202 17.65 48.86 -26.72
N GLY A 203 18.90 48.59 -27.11
CA GLY A 203 20.08 49.32 -26.62
C GLY A 203 20.50 48.98 -25.19
N SER A 204 19.89 47.97 -24.56
CA SER A 204 20.10 47.62 -23.16
C SER A 204 21.44 46.91 -22.88
N LEU A 205 22.20 46.58 -23.94
CA LEU A 205 23.49 45.89 -23.85
C LEU A 205 24.70 46.84 -23.87
N LYS A 206 24.49 48.17 -23.93
CA LYS A 206 25.59 49.12 -23.73
C LYS A 206 26.03 49.08 -22.26
N LYS A 207 27.27 48.64 -22.03
CA LYS A 207 27.94 48.72 -20.74
C LYS A 207 28.00 50.19 -20.27
N GLN A 208 27.80 50.41 -18.97
CA GLN A 208 28.40 51.57 -18.30
C GLN A 208 29.93 51.45 -18.35
#